data_AF-A0A0C4E495-F1
#
_entry.id   AF-A0A0C4E495-F1
#
_cell.length_a   1.000
_cell.length_b   1.000
_cell.length_c   1.000
_cell.angle_alpha   90.00
_cell.angle_beta   90.00
_cell.angle_gamma   90.00
#
_symmetry.space_group_name_H-M   'P 1'
#
loop_
_entity.id
_entity.type
_entity.pdbx_description
1 polymer ?
#
loop_
_entity_poly.entity_id
_entity_poly.type
_entity_poly.pdbx_seq_one_letter_code
_entity_poly.pdbx_strand_id
1 'polypeptide(L)'
;MKLLFLFSAGTLVALVDAAAYLQTTLTKGATMHQFHLAKGWEKDASVINARISVKNVMQKMNTKGSGMFTAIILEGADTCVSRSTAGNGLQSPLDYAKSQPKASTFLLTNGGFFVNDKGPKNDFSVGPTSGKDAQYVSVPDVYRNVFGRLGGDDGSFLECGPVLKRPIDQSEDRFQYFQKGTKVETDFAKLPGGTATANENNERLAMVKMGPRHRIVFAYTSLRDHGVKINDLRALMDAFLQGFLGKGIEKADLALNLDGGRSIFVGWQTNGERKGHDDPASTNLYQV
;
A
#
# COMPACT_ATOMS: atom_id res chain seq x y z
N MET A 1 -2.10 20.29 -17.69
CA MET A 1 -2.02 18.86 -18.07
C MET A 1 -3.37 18.24 -17.77
N LYS A 2 -4.14 17.82 -18.79
CA LYS A 2 -5.48 17.25 -18.62
C LYS A 2 -5.36 15.79 -18.18
N LEU A 3 -6.00 15.43 -17.08
CA LEU A 3 -6.14 14.05 -16.62
C LEU A 3 -7.12 13.33 -17.57
N LEU A 4 -6.69 12.26 -18.22
CA LEU A 4 -7.55 11.37 -18.99
C LEU A 4 -7.71 10.10 -18.16
N PHE A 5 -8.92 9.86 -17.64
CA PHE A 5 -9.25 8.63 -16.94
C PHE A 5 -9.65 7.56 -17.96
N LEU A 6 -8.91 6.46 -18.02
CA LEU A 6 -9.32 5.23 -18.68
C LEU A 6 -9.59 4.20 -17.58
N PHE A 7 -10.86 3.98 -17.28
CA PHE A 7 -11.30 2.94 -16.35
C PHE A 7 -11.36 1.60 -17.09
N SER A 8 -10.63 0.60 -16.63
CA SER A 8 -10.98 -0.80 -16.90
C SER A 8 -11.64 -1.37 -15.65
N ALA A 9 -12.93 -1.70 -15.76
CA ALA A 9 -13.68 -2.38 -14.72
C ALA A 9 -13.13 -3.80 -14.52
N GLY A 10 -12.28 -3.96 -13.51
CA GLY A 10 -11.82 -5.24 -12.98
C GLY A 10 -12.22 -5.35 -11.52
N THR A 11 -13.51 -5.48 -11.25
CA THR A 11 -14.04 -5.64 -9.90
C THR A 11 -13.72 -7.03 -9.38
N LEU A 12 -12.73 -7.16 -8.49
CA LEU A 12 -12.72 -8.24 -7.50
C LEU A 12 -11.72 -7.99 -6.37
N VAL A 13 -12.11 -7.37 -5.25
CA VAL A 13 -11.37 -7.58 -3.99
C VAL A 13 -12.29 -7.46 -2.78
N ALA A 14 -12.25 -8.48 -1.92
CA ALA A 14 -12.89 -8.48 -0.61
C ALA A 14 -12.32 -7.33 0.24
N LEU A 15 -13.21 -6.47 0.74
CA LEU A 15 -12.86 -5.51 1.77
C LEU A 15 -12.46 -6.31 3.02
N VAL A 16 -11.16 -6.42 3.29
CA VAL A 16 -10.73 -6.97 4.56
C VAL A 16 -10.91 -5.87 5.58
N ASP A 17 -11.75 -6.12 6.57
CA ASP A 17 -11.89 -5.23 7.71
C ASP A 17 -10.51 -5.05 8.35
N ALA A 18 -10.15 -3.81 8.67
CA ALA A 18 -8.86 -3.52 9.26
C ALA A 18 -9.02 -2.88 10.62
N ALA A 19 -8.12 -3.25 11.54
CA ALA A 19 -8.05 -2.64 12.87
C ALA A 19 -7.44 -1.22 12.82
N ALA A 20 -6.63 -0.94 11.81
CA ALA A 20 -5.99 0.35 11.61
C ALA A 20 -5.93 0.73 10.12
N TYR A 21 -6.15 2.01 9.88
CA TYR A 21 -6.06 2.68 8.60
C TYR A 21 -5.01 3.76 8.64
N LEU A 22 -4.42 4.02 7.48
CA LEU A 22 -3.63 5.20 7.26
C LEU A 22 -4.49 6.25 6.59
N GLN A 23 -4.65 7.41 7.24
CA GLN A 23 -5.23 8.59 6.61
C GLN A 23 -4.13 9.55 6.24
N THR A 24 -4.16 10.05 5.01
CA THR A 24 -3.27 11.14 4.59
C THR A 24 -4.11 12.26 3.99
N THR A 25 -3.95 13.48 4.49
CA THR A 25 -4.72 14.64 4.01
C THR A 25 -4.57 14.80 2.50
N LEU A 26 -5.68 14.92 1.80
CA LEU A 26 -5.66 15.11 0.35
C LEU A 26 -5.53 16.60 0.05
N THR A 27 -4.34 17.03 -0.36
CA THR A 27 -4.05 18.43 -0.69
C THR A 27 -4.35 18.73 -2.16
N LYS A 28 -4.49 20.01 -2.51
CA LYS A 28 -4.68 20.43 -3.92
C LYS A 28 -3.54 20.04 -4.84
N GLY A 29 -2.36 19.73 -4.28
CA GLY A 29 -1.17 19.29 -5.02
C GLY A 29 -1.10 17.78 -5.23
N ALA A 30 -2.13 17.01 -4.84
CA ALA A 30 -2.13 15.57 -5.01
C ALA A 30 -2.08 15.17 -6.49
N THR A 31 -1.15 14.28 -6.86
CA THR A 31 -1.06 13.72 -8.21
C THR A 31 -1.07 12.20 -8.17
N MET A 32 -1.79 11.60 -9.12
CA MET A 32 -1.82 10.15 -9.30
C MET A 32 -1.19 9.78 -10.63
N HIS A 33 -0.30 8.79 -10.60
CA HIS A 33 0.33 8.18 -11.75
C HIS A 33 -0.05 6.71 -11.80
N GLN A 34 -0.58 6.25 -12.93
CA GLN A 34 -0.94 4.85 -13.14
C GLN A 34 -0.19 4.33 -14.36
N PHE A 35 0.40 3.16 -14.19
CA PHE A 35 1.15 2.44 -15.21
C PHE A 35 0.51 1.07 -15.36
N HIS A 36 0.10 0.71 -16.57
CA HIS A 36 -0.58 -0.55 -16.85
C HIS A 36 0.22 -1.37 -17.84
N LEU A 37 0.58 -2.58 -17.44
CA LEU A 37 1.33 -3.51 -18.28
C LEU A 37 0.37 -4.39 -19.07
N ALA A 38 0.13 -4.05 -20.34
CA ALA A 38 -0.60 -4.91 -21.26
C ALA A 38 0.37 -5.78 -22.07
N LYS A 39 -0.10 -6.92 -22.61
CA LYS A 39 0.71 -7.76 -23.50
C LYS A 39 1.17 -6.95 -24.71
N GLY A 40 2.48 -6.91 -24.96
CA GLY A 40 3.08 -6.18 -26.07
C GLY A 40 3.22 -4.67 -25.84
N TRP A 41 3.14 -4.20 -24.60
CA TRP A 41 3.34 -2.79 -24.23
C TRP A 41 4.65 -2.19 -24.78
N GLU A 42 5.68 -3.01 -25.01
CA GLU A 42 6.97 -2.58 -25.56
C GLU A 42 6.84 -2.04 -26.99
N LYS A 43 5.79 -2.47 -27.70
CA LYS A 43 5.48 -2.06 -29.08
C LYS A 43 4.46 -0.93 -29.13
N ASP A 44 3.90 -0.53 -27.99
CA ASP A 44 2.91 0.54 -27.93
C ASP A 44 3.59 1.89 -28.25
N ALA A 45 3.11 2.57 -29.28
CA ALA A 45 3.65 3.85 -29.71
C ALA A 45 3.62 4.92 -28.59
N SER A 46 2.64 4.86 -27.69
CA SER A 46 2.56 5.76 -26.53
C SER A 46 3.70 5.52 -25.55
N VAL A 47 4.14 4.27 -25.38
CA VAL A 47 5.28 3.92 -24.52
C VAL A 47 6.61 4.16 -25.22
N ILE A 48 6.73 3.81 -26.51
CA ILE A 48 7.93 4.08 -27.32
C ILE A 48 8.24 5.58 -27.33
N ASN A 49 7.23 6.44 -27.40
CA ASN A 49 7.41 7.89 -27.40
C ASN A 49 7.31 8.51 -25.99
N ALA A 50 7.13 7.71 -24.95
CA ALA A 50 7.06 8.20 -23.59
C ALA A 50 8.42 8.73 -23.09
N ARG A 51 8.36 9.55 -22.04
CA ARG A 51 9.53 10.01 -21.29
C ARG A 51 10.32 8.82 -20.75
N ILE A 52 11.64 8.97 -20.63
CA ILE A 52 12.53 7.93 -20.09
C ILE A 52 12.09 7.44 -18.70
N SER A 53 11.57 8.34 -17.86
CA SER A 53 11.04 7.99 -16.53
C SER A 53 9.87 7.01 -16.59
N VAL A 54 8.97 7.17 -17.56
CA VAL A 54 7.84 6.25 -17.78
C VAL A 54 8.34 4.89 -18.24
N LYS A 55 9.28 4.86 -19.20
CA LYS A 55 9.87 3.61 -19.70
C LYS A 55 10.58 2.85 -18.59
N ASN A 56 11.36 3.54 -17.75
CA ASN A 56 12.08 2.93 -16.64
C ASN A 56 11.12 2.26 -15.63
N VAL A 57 9.98 2.89 -15.32
CA VAL A 57 8.96 2.29 -14.47
C VAL A 57 8.36 1.05 -15.13
N MET A 58 7.89 1.17 -16.38
CA MET A 58 7.27 0.06 -17.11
C MET A 58 8.19 -1.17 -17.25
N GLN A 59 9.49 -0.95 -17.50
CA GLN A 59 10.50 -2.01 -17.60
C GLN A 59 10.75 -2.77 -16.28
N LYS A 60 10.36 -2.20 -15.14
CA LYS A 60 10.48 -2.83 -13.81
C LYS A 60 9.22 -3.55 -13.35
N MET A 61 8.11 -3.40 -14.07
CA MET A 61 6.87 -4.12 -13.77
C MET A 61 7.01 -5.61 -14.14
N ASN A 62 6.24 -6.48 -13.48
CA ASN A 62 6.26 -7.91 -13.77
C ASN A 62 5.60 -8.20 -15.13
N THR A 63 6.36 -8.75 -16.07
CA THR A 63 5.94 -9.04 -17.45
C THR A 63 5.11 -10.31 -17.62
N LYS A 64 4.92 -11.11 -16.57
CA LYS A 64 4.17 -12.36 -16.64
C LYS A 64 2.66 -12.16 -16.84
N GLY A 65 2.12 -10.97 -16.61
CA GLY A 65 0.70 -10.71 -16.80
C GLY A 65 0.31 -9.24 -16.76
N SER A 66 -0.99 -8.99 -16.61
CA SER A 66 -1.54 -7.65 -16.45
C SER A 66 -1.36 -7.16 -15.01
N GLY A 67 -0.36 -6.31 -14.80
CA GLY A 67 -0.13 -5.59 -13.56
C GLY A 67 -0.45 -4.12 -13.71
N MET A 68 -0.93 -3.49 -12.63
CA MET A 68 -1.08 -2.05 -12.52
C MET A 68 -0.23 -1.54 -11.36
N PHE A 69 0.61 -0.56 -11.66
CA PHE A 69 1.38 0.17 -10.67
C PHE A 69 0.82 1.57 -10.53
N THR A 70 0.44 1.94 -9.31
CA THR A 70 -0.13 3.22 -8.96
C THR A 70 0.77 3.93 -7.96
N ALA A 71 1.08 5.19 -8.23
CA ALA A 71 1.82 6.08 -7.34
C ALA A 71 1.01 7.36 -7.11
N ILE A 72 0.69 7.65 -5.85
CA ILE A 72 -0.05 8.86 -5.45
C ILE A 72 0.89 9.74 -4.64
N ILE A 73 1.25 10.90 -5.18
CA ILE A 73 2.09 11.89 -4.52
C ILE A 73 1.19 12.90 -3.83
N LEU A 74 1.40 13.09 -2.53
CA LEU A 74 0.65 14.00 -1.67
C LEU A 74 1.63 15.03 -1.11
N GLU A 75 1.61 16.23 -1.69
CA GLU A 75 2.49 17.32 -1.29
C GLU A 75 1.91 18.12 -0.11
N GLY A 76 2.71 18.35 0.92
CA GLY A 76 2.31 19.07 2.14
C GLY A 76 1.20 18.37 2.91
N ALA A 77 1.09 17.05 2.78
CA ALA A 77 0.04 16.27 3.42
C ALA A 77 0.47 15.73 4.78
N ASP A 78 -0.41 15.88 5.76
CA ASP A 78 -0.28 15.23 7.06
C ASP A 78 -0.81 13.81 6.98
N THR A 79 -0.17 12.91 7.71
CA THR A 79 -0.54 11.51 7.83
C THR A 79 -0.90 11.21 9.27
N CYS A 80 -1.97 10.46 9.51
CA CYS A 80 -2.27 9.86 10.81
C CYS A 80 -2.66 8.38 10.68
N VAL A 81 -2.42 7.64 11.75
CA VAL A 81 -2.88 6.26 11.92
C VAL A 81 -4.17 6.30 12.71
N SER A 82 -5.25 5.85 12.10
CA SER A 82 -6.57 5.85 12.69
C SER A 82 -7.10 4.45 12.88
N ARG A 83 -7.80 4.19 13.98
CA ARG A 83 -8.33 2.86 14.30
C ARG A 83 -9.76 2.69 13.87
N SER A 84 -10.14 1.44 13.61
CA SER A 84 -11.55 1.06 13.53
C SER A 84 -12.32 1.62 14.72
N THR A 85 -13.49 2.19 14.42
CA THR A 85 -14.42 2.72 15.42
C THR A 85 -15.53 1.71 15.78
N ALA A 86 -15.52 0.54 15.13
CA ALA A 86 -16.50 -0.50 15.38
C ALA A 86 -16.25 -1.21 16.71
N GLY A 87 -17.32 -1.64 17.37
CA GLY A 87 -17.24 -2.27 18.70
C GLY A 87 -16.50 -3.62 18.73
N ASN A 88 -16.32 -4.27 17.57
CA ASN A 88 -15.53 -5.49 17.41
C ASN A 88 -14.05 -5.22 17.03
N GLY A 89 -13.63 -3.96 16.93
CA GLY A 89 -12.26 -3.60 16.53
C GLY A 89 -11.99 -3.71 15.02
N LEU A 90 -12.98 -4.11 14.22
CA LEU A 90 -12.88 -4.32 12.78
C LEU A 90 -13.93 -3.49 12.05
N GLN A 91 -13.50 -2.74 11.06
CA GLN A 91 -14.42 -1.97 10.24
C GLN A 91 -14.00 -2.13 8.79
N SER A 92 -14.95 -2.19 7.87
CA SER A 92 -14.62 -2.17 6.46
C SER A 92 -14.08 -0.78 6.08
N PRO A 93 -13.19 -0.64 5.09
CA PRO A 93 -12.71 0.67 4.67
C PRO A 93 -13.82 1.65 4.29
N LEU A 94 -14.89 1.13 3.68
CA LEU A 94 -16.08 1.89 3.30
C LEU A 94 -16.85 2.39 4.53
N ASP A 95 -17.08 1.53 5.51
CA ASP A 95 -17.79 1.90 6.72
C ASP A 95 -16.94 2.84 7.59
N TYR A 96 -15.62 2.65 7.58
CA TYR A 96 -14.67 3.53 8.22
C TYR A 96 -14.76 4.94 7.63
N ALA A 97 -14.67 5.07 6.30
CA ALA A 97 -14.81 6.35 5.63
C ALA A 97 -16.15 7.03 5.98
N LYS A 98 -17.26 6.27 5.95
CA LYS A 98 -18.59 6.78 6.32
C LYS A 98 -18.70 7.25 7.77
N SER A 99 -17.93 6.68 8.71
CA SER A 99 -17.94 7.11 10.12
C SER A 99 -17.08 8.35 10.37
N GLN A 100 -16.22 8.73 9.42
CA GLN A 100 -15.41 9.95 9.56
C GLN A 100 -16.25 11.21 9.36
N PRO A 101 -15.87 12.34 10.01
CA PRO A 101 -16.52 13.61 9.78
C PRO A 101 -16.54 13.98 8.29
N LYS A 102 -17.70 14.38 7.75
CA LYS A 102 -17.87 14.76 6.33
C LYS A 102 -17.03 15.97 5.89
N ALA A 103 -16.40 16.67 6.85
CA ALA A 103 -15.55 17.83 6.64
C ALA A 103 -14.05 17.48 6.52
N SER A 104 -13.66 16.21 6.54
CA SER A 104 -12.30 15.77 6.22
C SER A 104 -12.16 15.30 4.76
N THR A 105 -11.11 15.80 4.09
CA THR A 105 -10.68 15.36 2.75
C THR A 105 -9.35 14.62 2.87
N PHE A 106 -9.34 13.32 2.62
CA PHE A 106 -8.20 12.45 2.87
C PHE A 106 -8.15 11.28 1.89
N LEU A 107 -6.92 10.80 1.64
CA LEU A 107 -6.65 9.47 1.12
C LEU A 107 -6.66 8.49 2.29
N LEU A 108 -7.34 7.37 2.11
CA LEU A 108 -7.43 6.26 3.05
C LEU A 108 -6.75 5.04 2.43
N THR A 109 -5.81 4.45 3.16
CA THR A 109 -5.25 3.14 2.81
C THR A 109 -5.34 2.18 3.98
N ASN A 110 -5.28 0.88 3.70
CA ASN A 110 -5.07 -0.09 4.78
C ASN A 110 -3.73 0.16 5.49
N GLY A 111 -3.69 -0.15 6.78
CA GLY A 111 -2.57 0.12 7.67
C GLY A 111 -1.56 -1.03 7.76
N GLY A 112 -1.04 -1.25 8.97
CA GLY A 112 -0.10 -2.34 9.26
C GLY A 112 -0.73 -3.72 9.17
N PHE A 113 0.08 -4.76 9.33
CA PHE A 113 -0.39 -6.14 9.34
C PHE A 113 -1.30 -6.42 10.52
N PHE A 114 -2.19 -7.40 10.36
CA PHE A 114 -3.07 -7.89 11.41
C PHE A 114 -3.12 -9.43 11.38
N VAL A 115 -3.50 -10.01 12.50
CA VAL A 115 -3.75 -11.45 12.62
C VAL A 115 -5.11 -11.75 12.02
N ASN A 116 -5.18 -12.70 11.08
CA ASN A 116 -6.43 -13.17 10.49
C ASN A 116 -6.60 -14.66 10.80
N ASP A 117 -6.92 -14.97 12.06
CA ASP A 117 -7.05 -16.33 12.60
C ASP A 117 -8.36 -16.44 13.39
N LYS A 118 -8.96 -17.63 13.46
CA LYS A 118 -10.17 -17.87 14.27
C LYS A 118 -9.96 -17.82 15.80
N GLY A 119 -8.87 -17.22 16.25
CA GLY A 119 -8.44 -17.19 17.64
C GLY A 119 -8.83 -15.91 18.40
N PRO A 120 -8.55 -15.85 19.71
CA PRO A 120 -8.87 -14.68 20.55
C PRO A 120 -8.06 -13.43 20.20
N LYS A 121 -7.03 -13.57 19.35
CA LYS A 121 -6.18 -12.48 18.86
C LYS A 121 -6.48 -12.14 17.40
N ASN A 122 -7.59 -12.63 16.86
CA ASN A 122 -8.06 -12.18 15.55
C ASN A 122 -8.08 -10.65 15.54
N ASP A 123 -7.65 -10.07 14.43
CA ASP A 123 -7.75 -8.63 14.15
C ASP A 123 -6.77 -7.76 14.95
N PHE A 124 -5.90 -8.36 15.77
CA PHE A 124 -4.85 -7.61 16.45
C PHE A 124 -3.81 -7.16 15.44
N SER A 125 -3.38 -5.91 15.54
CA SER A 125 -2.24 -5.44 14.75
C SER A 125 -0.99 -6.26 15.10
N VAL A 126 -0.13 -6.49 14.12
CA VAL A 126 1.20 -7.07 14.34
C VAL A 126 2.19 -5.94 14.54
N GLY A 127 2.67 -5.82 15.77
CA GLY A 127 3.52 -4.75 16.23
C GLY A 127 2.75 -3.64 16.97
N PRO A 128 3.44 -2.90 17.86
CA PRO A 128 2.90 -1.74 18.55
C PRO A 128 2.25 -0.72 17.60
N THR A 129 1.17 -0.11 18.09
CA THR A 129 0.48 0.99 17.42
C THR A 129 -0.09 1.96 18.47
N SER A 130 -0.23 3.23 18.13
CA SER A 130 -0.83 4.23 19.01
C SER A 130 -2.31 3.94 19.27
N GLY A 131 -2.70 4.01 20.54
CA GLY A 131 -4.07 3.87 21.02
C GLY A 131 -4.04 3.48 22.50
N LYS A 132 -4.87 4.11 23.34
CA LYS A 132 -4.86 3.89 24.80
C LYS A 132 -5.18 2.43 25.17
N ASP A 133 -5.94 1.73 24.31
CA ASP A 133 -6.33 0.32 24.44
C ASP A 133 -5.82 -0.51 23.24
N ALA A 134 -4.62 -0.19 22.75
CA ALA A 134 -4.06 -0.83 21.57
C ALA A 134 -3.77 -2.31 21.78
N GLN A 135 -4.66 -3.17 21.27
CA GLN A 135 -4.42 -4.60 21.15
C GLN A 135 -3.47 -4.87 19.97
N TYR A 136 -2.35 -5.51 20.26
CA TYR A 136 -1.38 -5.95 19.27
C TYR A 136 -0.75 -7.28 19.68
N VAL A 137 -0.21 -7.98 18.69
CA VAL A 137 0.74 -9.08 18.89
C VAL A 137 2.14 -8.57 18.60
N SER A 138 3.13 -8.95 19.41
CA SER A 138 4.51 -8.53 19.18
C SER A 138 5.01 -9.02 17.82
N VAL A 139 5.81 -8.19 17.15
CA VAL A 139 6.54 -8.62 15.95
C VAL A 139 7.43 -9.80 16.33
N PRO A 140 7.36 -10.94 15.62
CA PRO A 140 8.25 -12.07 15.86
C PRO A 140 9.72 -11.63 15.80
N ASP A 141 10.55 -12.12 16.72
CA ASP A 141 11.95 -11.69 16.87
C ASP A 141 12.75 -11.83 15.57
N VAL A 142 12.46 -12.88 14.82
CA VAL A 142 13.08 -13.17 13.51
C VAL A 142 12.79 -12.09 12.45
N TYR A 143 11.80 -11.22 12.65
CA TYR A 143 11.47 -10.12 11.72
C TYR A 143 11.70 -8.73 12.29
N ARG A 144 12.01 -8.63 13.58
CA ARG A 144 12.10 -7.34 14.28
C ARG A 144 13.06 -6.36 13.61
N ASN A 145 14.17 -6.85 13.04
CA ASN A 145 15.16 -6.02 12.37
C ASN A 145 14.75 -5.49 10.99
N VAL A 146 13.67 -5.99 10.40
CA VAL A 146 13.14 -5.50 9.11
C VAL A 146 11.88 -4.67 9.26
N PHE A 147 11.27 -4.63 10.45
CA PHE A 147 10.16 -3.75 10.74
C PHE A 147 10.62 -2.33 11.00
N GLY A 148 9.74 -1.37 10.72
CA GLY A 148 9.95 0.04 11.02
C GLY A 148 8.68 0.69 11.52
N ARG A 149 8.85 1.84 12.18
CA ARG A 149 7.75 2.62 12.74
C ARG A 149 7.31 3.68 11.75
N LEU A 150 6.05 3.61 11.33
CA LEU A 150 5.37 4.68 10.61
C LEU A 150 4.69 5.58 11.64
N GLY A 151 5.31 6.72 11.93
CA GLY A 151 4.71 7.77 12.76
C GLY A 151 3.84 8.72 11.94
N GLY A 152 2.64 9.00 12.41
CA GLY A 152 1.79 10.09 11.96
C GLY A 152 2.29 11.45 12.46
N ASP A 153 1.89 12.50 11.76
CA ASP A 153 2.21 13.89 12.07
C ASP A 153 1.45 14.37 13.33
N ASP A 154 0.40 13.65 13.74
CA ASP A 154 -0.36 13.83 14.99
C ASP A 154 0.22 13.03 16.19
N GLY A 155 1.37 12.37 16.02
CA GLY A 155 1.99 11.51 17.03
C GLY A 155 1.43 10.08 17.10
N SER A 156 0.41 9.76 16.29
CA SER A 156 -0.02 8.37 16.08
C SER A 156 1.09 7.54 15.45
N PHE A 157 1.02 6.21 15.53
CA PHE A 157 1.98 5.34 14.85
C PHE A 157 1.46 3.93 14.62
N LEU A 158 2.07 3.23 13.68
CA LEU A 158 2.00 1.78 13.50
C LEU A 158 3.39 1.23 13.19
N GLU A 159 3.67 0.02 13.63
CA GLU A 159 4.82 -0.76 13.15
C GLU A 159 4.41 -1.64 11.99
N CYS A 160 5.21 -1.65 10.93
CA CYS A 160 4.99 -2.50 9.75
C CYS A 160 6.32 -2.77 9.03
N GLY A 161 6.28 -3.59 7.98
CA GLY A 161 7.50 -3.94 7.27
C GLY A 161 7.29 -4.79 6.02
N PRO A 162 8.40 -5.14 5.35
CA PRO A 162 9.75 -4.70 5.66
C PRO A 162 10.01 -3.22 5.30
N VAL A 163 11.06 -2.64 5.90
CA VAL A 163 11.64 -1.36 5.47
C VAL A 163 12.26 -1.51 4.08
N LEU A 164 11.83 -0.67 3.14
CA LEU A 164 12.16 -0.77 1.71
C LEU A 164 13.35 0.10 1.29
N LYS A 165 14.00 0.83 2.20
CA LYS A 165 15.17 1.66 1.84
C LYS A 165 16.31 0.84 1.23
N ARG A 166 16.45 -0.42 1.64
CA ARG A 166 17.45 -1.38 1.15
C ARG A 166 16.76 -2.68 0.74
N PRO A 167 17.32 -3.43 -0.22
CA PRO A 167 16.82 -4.78 -0.49
C PRO A 167 17.00 -5.65 0.74
N ILE A 168 16.06 -6.58 0.94
CA ILE A 168 16.24 -7.67 1.91
C ILE A 168 16.84 -8.88 1.21
N ASP A 169 17.57 -9.72 1.96
CA ASP A 169 18.11 -10.96 1.41
C ASP A 169 17.00 -12.02 1.31
N GLN A 170 16.29 -12.03 0.18
CA GLN A 170 15.24 -13.01 -0.11
C GLN A 170 15.77 -14.43 -0.32
N SER A 171 17.03 -14.74 0.00
CA SER A 171 17.52 -16.12 0.10
C SER A 171 17.41 -16.68 1.52
N GLU A 172 17.24 -15.83 2.55
CA GLU A 172 17.05 -16.29 3.92
C GLU A 172 15.72 -17.04 4.08
N ASP A 173 15.74 -18.13 4.87
CA ASP A 173 14.56 -19.00 5.09
C ASP A 173 13.35 -18.24 5.64
N ARG A 174 13.60 -17.24 6.50
CA ARG A 174 12.53 -16.41 7.10
C ARG A 174 11.75 -15.59 6.07
N PHE A 175 12.28 -15.39 4.87
CA PHE A 175 11.60 -14.70 3.77
C PHE A 175 11.07 -15.65 2.69
N GLN A 176 11.08 -16.97 2.94
CA GLN A 176 10.50 -17.97 2.05
C GLN A 176 9.11 -18.40 2.52
N TYR A 177 8.11 -18.28 1.65
CA TYR A 177 6.76 -18.77 1.95
C TYR A 177 6.69 -20.30 1.91
N PHE A 178 7.29 -20.90 0.88
CA PHE A 178 7.35 -22.34 0.69
C PHE A 178 8.75 -22.89 0.95
N GLN A 179 8.82 -24.13 1.45
CA GLN A 179 10.06 -24.89 1.48
C GLN A 179 10.59 -25.06 0.04
N LYS A 180 11.91 -24.98 -0.11
CA LYS A 180 12.56 -24.98 -1.42
C LYS A 180 12.19 -26.23 -2.24
N GLY A 181 11.62 -26.00 -3.41
CA GLY A 181 11.23 -27.07 -4.34
C GLY A 181 9.92 -27.78 -4.00
N THR A 182 9.16 -27.30 -3.01
CA THR A 182 7.86 -27.86 -2.63
C THR A 182 6.78 -26.78 -2.57
N LYS A 183 5.53 -27.19 -2.29
CA LYS A 183 4.41 -26.29 -1.94
C LYS A 183 4.04 -26.36 -0.46
N VAL A 184 4.96 -26.87 0.37
CA VAL A 184 4.76 -26.96 1.82
C VAL A 184 5.17 -25.62 2.42
N GLU A 185 4.26 -24.99 3.16
CA GLU A 185 4.52 -23.73 3.84
C GLU A 185 5.63 -23.89 4.89
N THR A 186 6.49 -22.88 5.00
CA THR A 186 7.51 -22.82 6.05
C THR A 186 6.86 -22.50 7.40
N ASP A 187 7.54 -22.80 8.51
CA ASP A 187 7.05 -22.38 9.83
C ASP A 187 7.06 -20.85 9.97
N PHE A 188 7.90 -20.17 9.19
CA PHE A 188 7.93 -18.71 9.08
C PHE A 188 6.67 -18.13 8.42
N ALA A 189 6.10 -18.83 7.44
CA ALA A 189 4.84 -18.42 6.79
C ALA A 189 3.64 -18.41 7.74
N LYS A 190 3.72 -19.17 8.84
CA LYS A 190 2.68 -19.26 9.87
C LYS A 190 2.81 -18.17 10.95
N LEU A 191 3.90 -17.37 10.92
CA LEU A 191 4.09 -16.31 11.90
C LEU A 191 3.21 -15.10 11.55
N PRO A 192 2.51 -14.50 12.52
CA PRO A 192 1.66 -13.35 12.29
C PRO A 192 2.48 -12.16 11.79
N GLY A 193 1.97 -11.48 10.75
CA GLY A 193 2.66 -10.38 10.08
C GLY A 193 4.02 -10.79 9.51
N GLY A 194 4.20 -12.09 9.25
CA GLY A 194 5.45 -12.63 8.75
C GLY A 194 5.77 -12.11 7.36
N THR A 195 7.03 -11.73 7.15
CA THR A 195 7.53 -11.31 5.84
C THR A 195 7.93 -12.50 4.97
N ALA A 196 7.47 -13.72 5.30
CA ALA A 196 7.74 -14.93 4.53
C ALA A 196 7.18 -14.86 3.09
N THR A 197 6.17 -14.02 2.83
CA THR A 197 5.68 -13.77 1.46
C THR A 197 6.59 -12.86 0.65
N ALA A 198 7.69 -12.36 1.21
CA ALA A 198 8.50 -11.35 0.54
C ALA A 198 9.15 -11.84 -0.76
N ASN A 199 9.48 -13.14 -0.87
CA ASN A 199 10.05 -13.77 -2.06
C ASN A 199 8.98 -14.16 -3.11
N GLU A 200 7.70 -14.10 -2.77
CA GLU A 200 6.57 -14.47 -3.63
C GLU A 200 6.04 -13.26 -4.42
N ASN A 201 5.51 -13.54 -5.61
CA ASN A 201 4.73 -12.57 -6.35
C ASN A 201 3.40 -12.34 -5.63
N ASN A 202 3.11 -11.09 -5.30
CA ASN A 202 1.88 -10.72 -4.62
C ASN A 202 1.51 -9.28 -4.97
N GLU A 203 0.25 -8.91 -4.76
CA GLU A 203 -0.14 -7.51 -4.75
C GLU A 203 0.51 -6.82 -3.53
N ARG A 204 0.98 -5.58 -3.69
CA ARG A 204 1.72 -4.86 -2.65
C ARG A 204 1.20 -3.45 -2.44
N LEU A 205 1.21 -3.00 -1.19
CA LEU A 205 1.01 -1.61 -0.82
C LEU A 205 2.25 -1.12 -0.07
N ALA A 206 2.68 0.10 -0.34
CA ALA A 206 3.78 0.74 0.35
C ALA A 206 3.56 2.25 0.54
N MET A 207 4.21 2.80 1.56
CA MET A 207 4.23 4.23 1.84
C MET A 207 5.68 4.71 1.88
N VAL A 208 5.94 5.85 1.26
CA VAL A 208 7.21 6.57 1.34
C VAL A 208 6.99 7.96 1.92
N LYS A 209 7.86 8.37 2.85
CA LYS A 209 8.00 9.75 3.32
C LYS A 209 9.32 10.31 2.82
N MET A 210 9.28 11.42 2.08
CA MET A 210 10.48 12.15 1.64
C MET A 210 10.41 13.61 2.09
N GLY A 211 11.18 13.92 3.11
CA GLY A 211 11.17 15.20 3.79
C GLY A 211 9.82 15.52 4.44
N PRO A 212 9.64 16.78 4.86
CA PRO A 212 8.38 17.23 5.44
C PRO A 212 7.25 17.36 4.40
N ARG A 213 7.58 17.33 3.10
CA ARG A 213 6.64 17.71 2.04
C ARG A 213 6.03 16.55 1.27
N HIS A 214 6.69 15.41 1.11
CA HIS A 214 6.18 14.36 0.24
C HIS A 214 5.76 13.14 1.03
N ARG A 215 4.47 12.80 0.94
CA ARG A 215 3.91 11.50 1.30
C ARG A 215 3.54 10.81 -0.01
N ILE A 216 3.96 9.56 -0.19
CA ILE A 216 3.76 8.86 -1.46
C ILE A 216 3.24 7.47 -1.17
N VAL A 217 2.05 7.16 -1.69
CA VAL A 217 1.46 5.82 -1.61
C VAL A 217 1.72 5.11 -2.92
N PHE A 218 2.22 3.88 -2.81
CA PHE A 218 2.46 2.99 -3.94
C PHE A 218 1.61 1.74 -3.81
N ALA A 219 0.85 1.40 -4.84
CA ALA A 219 0.12 0.14 -4.94
C ALA A 219 0.54 -0.60 -6.21
N TYR A 220 0.79 -1.90 -6.09
CA TYR A 220 0.91 -2.80 -7.22
C TYR A 220 -0.22 -3.83 -7.15
N THR A 221 -1.18 -3.72 -8.06
CA THR A 221 -2.34 -4.62 -8.15
C THR A 221 -2.22 -5.49 -9.40
N SER A 222 -2.65 -6.74 -9.29
CA SER A 222 -2.55 -7.73 -10.38
C SER A 222 -3.43 -8.94 -10.05
N LEU A 223 -3.35 -10.00 -10.86
CA LEU A 223 -3.78 -11.33 -10.43
C LEU A 223 -2.62 -12.01 -9.71
N ARG A 224 -2.64 -12.08 -8.37
CA ARG A 224 -1.74 -12.88 -7.49
C ARG A 224 -0.34 -13.18 -8.04
N ASP A 225 -0.18 -14.28 -8.78
CA ASP A 225 1.10 -14.78 -9.31
C ASP A 225 1.76 -13.85 -10.35
N HIS A 226 1.00 -12.87 -10.86
CA HIS A 226 1.45 -11.74 -11.68
C HIS A 226 1.88 -10.51 -10.87
N GLY A 227 1.82 -10.60 -9.53
CA GLY A 227 2.25 -9.58 -8.60
C GLY A 227 3.76 -9.38 -8.60
N VAL A 228 4.28 -8.68 -7.60
CA VAL A 228 5.72 -8.42 -7.47
C VAL A 228 6.26 -8.93 -6.14
N LYS A 229 7.52 -9.36 -6.18
CA LYS A 229 8.28 -9.62 -4.96
C LYS A 229 8.64 -8.31 -4.29
N ILE A 230 9.03 -8.37 -3.02
CA ILE A 230 9.28 -7.14 -2.26
C ILE A 230 10.44 -6.30 -2.81
N ASN A 231 11.52 -6.96 -3.27
CA ASN A 231 12.66 -6.26 -3.87
C ASN A 231 12.33 -5.71 -5.27
N ASP A 232 11.41 -6.34 -5.99
CA ASP A 232 10.93 -5.85 -7.29
C ASP A 232 10.05 -4.60 -7.10
N LEU A 233 9.13 -4.62 -6.12
CA LEU A 233 8.38 -3.44 -5.71
C LEU A 233 9.32 -2.30 -5.33
N ARG A 234 10.34 -2.57 -4.51
CA ARG A 234 11.35 -1.59 -4.12
C ARG A 234 12.02 -0.96 -5.35
N ALA A 235 12.47 -1.78 -6.30
CA ALA A 235 13.14 -1.30 -7.51
C ALA A 235 12.19 -0.46 -8.39
N LEU A 236 10.92 -0.84 -8.46
CA LEU A 236 9.88 -0.11 -9.18
C LEU A 236 9.60 1.26 -8.54
N MET A 237 9.47 1.30 -7.21
CA MET A 237 9.34 2.55 -6.45
C MET A 237 10.56 3.45 -6.66
N ASP A 238 11.77 2.90 -6.58
CA ASP A 238 13.02 3.65 -6.79
C ASP A 238 13.09 4.26 -8.19
N ALA A 239 12.74 3.50 -9.23
CA ALA A 239 12.66 4.01 -10.60
C ALA A 239 11.65 5.16 -10.73
N PHE A 240 10.49 5.06 -10.08
CA PHE A 240 9.51 6.14 -10.05
C PHE A 240 10.04 7.38 -9.32
N LEU A 241 10.59 7.22 -8.11
CA LEU A 241 11.09 8.33 -7.31
C LEU A 241 12.23 9.07 -8.03
N GLN A 242 13.16 8.35 -8.66
CA GLN A 242 14.22 8.97 -9.45
C GLN A 242 13.66 9.70 -10.68
N GLY A 243 12.72 9.09 -11.39
CA GLY A 243 12.17 9.62 -12.63
C GLY A 243 11.21 10.82 -12.45
N PHE A 244 10.51 10.89 -11.33
CA PHE A 244 9.46 11.88 -11.08
C PHE A 244 9.82 12.90 -10.00
N LEU A 245 10.68 12.55 -9.04
CA LEU A 245 11.11 13.43 -7.94
C LEU A 245 12.62 13.68 -7.90
N GLY A 246 13.40 13.06 -8.80
CA GLY A 246 14.86 13.24 -8.87
C GLY A 246 15.60 12.70 -7.65
N LYS A 247 14.99 11.80 -6.87
CA LYS A 247 15.57 11.23 -5.64
C LYS A 247 15.36 9.72 -5.61
N GLY A 248 16.38 8.95 -5.23
CA GLY A 248 16.24 7.51 -5.02
C GLY A 248 15.58 7.18 -3.68
N ILE A 249 15.07 5.95 -3.55
CA ILE A 249 14.39 5.47 -2.34
C ILE A 249 15.29 5.47 -1.10
N GLU A 250 16.61 5.42 -1.28
CA GLU A 250 17.60 5.52 -0.20
C GLU A 250 17.57 6.88 0.51
N LYS A 251 17.11 7.94 -0.18
CA LYS A 251 16.93 9.29 0.37
C LYS A 251 15.61 9.48 1.11
N ALA A 252 14.74 8.48 1.12
CA ALA A 252 13.51 8.55 1.89
C ALA A 252 13.82 8.59 3.40
N ASP A 253 13.07 9.39 4.15
CA ASP A 253 13.09 9.32 5.61
C ASP A 253 12.52 7.97 6.05
N LEU A 254 11.48 7.52 5.33
CA LEU A 254 10.81 6.26 5.56
C LEU A 254 10.34 5.67 4.23
N ALA A 255 10.53 4.36 4.07
CA ALA A 255 9.91 3.58 3.00
C ALA A 255 9.50 2.24 3.59
N LEU A 256 8.20 1.95 3.64
CA LEU A 256 7.66 0.79 4.32
C LEU A 256 6.65 0.07 3.44
N ASN A 257 6.73 -1.26 3.45
CA ASN A 257 5.65 -2.09 2.97
C ASN A 257 4.51 -2.13 4.00
N LEU A 258 3.29 -1.96 3.51
CA LEU A 258 2.05 -2.07 4.25
C LEU A 258 1.39 -3.43 3.95
N ASP A 259 0.22 -3.70 4.53
CA ASP A 259 -0.47 -4.94 4.23
C ASP A 259 -0.89 -5.00 2.75
N GLY A 260 -0.69 -6.16 2.13
CA GLY A 260 -0.78 -6.36 0.68
C GLY A 260 -1.87 -7.36 0.30
N GLY A 261 -1.68 -8.00 -0.86
CA GLY A 261 -2.58 -9.04 -1.34
C GLY A 261 -4.04 -8.56 -1.47
N ARG A 262 -4.97 -9.37 -0.94
CA ARG A 262 -6.40 -9.06 -0.95
C ARG A 262 -6.79 -7.93 0.01
N SER A 263 -5.91 -7.49 0.89
CA SER A 263 -6.21 -6.42 1.85
C SER A 263 -6.00 -5.03 1.28
N ILE A 264 -5.42 -4.92 0.07
CA ILE A 264 -5.11 -3.60 -0.51
C ILE A 264 -6.40 -2.80 -0.68
N PHE A 265 -6.40 -1.66 0.00
CA PHE A 265 -7.38 -0.62 -0.17
C PHE A 265 -6.67 0.70 -0.34
N VAL A 266 -7.03 1.41 -1.41
CA VAL A 266 -6.66 2.81 -1.64
C VAL A 266 -7.93 3.50 -2.12
N GLY A 267 -8.39 4.49 -1.36
CA GLY A 267 -9.57 5.26 -1.70
C GLY A 267 -9.47 6.65 -1.10
N TRP A 268 -10.33 7.58 -1.52
CA TRP A 268 -10.32 8.93 -0.96
C TRP A 268 -11.73 9.39 -0.60
N GLN A 269 -11.78 10.28 0.38
CA GLN A 269 -12.95 11.03 0.75
C GLN A 269 -12.69 12.50 0.46
N THR A 270 -13.67 13.18 -0.12
CA THR A 270 -13.67 14.63 -0.32
C THR A 270 -14.81 15.23 0.46
N ASN A 271 -14.59 16.43 1.02
CA ASN A 271 -15.69 17.24 1.55
C ASN A 271 -16.70 17.41 0.44
N GLY A 272 -17.95 17.08 0.71
CA GLY A 272 -19.06 17.08 -0.25
C GLY A 272 -19.44 18.46 -0.80
N GLU A 273 -18.47 19.30 -1.18
CA GLU A 273 -18.71 20.49 -1.99
C GLU A 273 -19.21 20.06 -3.37
N ARG A 274 -20.55 20.07 -3.44
CA ARG A 274 -21.38 19.85 -4.62
C ARG A 274 -20.86 20.62 -5.83
N LYS A 275 -20.60 19.90 -6.93
CA LYS A 275 -20.69 20.45 -8.28
C LYS A 275 -21.71 19.66 -9.10
N GLY A 276 -22.94 20.18 -9.16
CA GLY A 276 -23.91 19.92 -10.23
C GLY A 276 -24.72 18.62 -10.16
N HIS A 277 -26.04 18.80 -10.02
CA HIS A 277 -27.20 17.92 -10.30
C HIS A 277 -27.13 16.41 -9.95
N ASP A 278 -27.98 16.06 -8.98
CA ASP A 278 -28.63 14.75 -8.71
C ASP A 278 -27.74 13.52 -8.46
N ASP A 279 -27.15 13.45 -7.25
CA ASP A 279 -26.82 12.15 -6.64
C ASP A 279 -26.73 12.28 -5.09
N PRO A 280 -27.50 11.54 -4.29
CA PRO A 280 -27.43 11.62 -2.82
C PRO A 280 -26.08 11.12 -2.28
N ALA A 281 -25.21 12.07 -1.89
CA ALA A 281 -24.00 11.86 -1.09
C ALA A 281 -23.03 10.79 -1.64
N SER A 282 -22.36 11.09 -2.76
CA SER A 282 -21.34 10.19 -3.31
C SER A 282 -20.05 10.24 -2.48
N THR A 283 -19.91 9.27 -1.58
CA THR A 283 -18.61 8.74 -1.16
C THR A 283 -17.98 8.12 -2.41
N ASN A 284 -17.24 8.92 -3.18
CA ASN A 284 -16.54 8.47 -4.37
C ASN A 284 -15.26 7.71 -3.99
N LEU A 285 -15.42 6.51 -3.40
CA LEU A 285 -14.33 5.58 -3.17
C LEU A 285 -14.03 4.87 -4.48
N TYR A 286 -13.09 5.41 -5.24
CA TYR A 286 -12.52 4.68 -6.35
C TYR A 286 -11.45 3.75 -5.79
N GLN A 287 -11.72 2.45 -5.90
CA GLN A 287 -10.75 1.41 -5.62
C GLN A 287 -9.82 1.28 -6.83
N VAL A 288 -8.52 1.35 -6.58
CA VAL A 288 -7.48 1.10 -7.58
C VAL A 288 -7.15 -0.39 -7.63
#